data_AF-A0A7X7YG90-F1
#
_entry.id   AF-A0A7X7YG90-F1
#
_cell.length_a   1.000
_cell.length_b   1.000
_cell.length_c   1.000
_cell.angle_alpha   90.00
_cell.angle_beta   90.00
_cell.angle_gamma   90.00
#
_symmetry.space_group_name_H-M   'P 1'
#
loop_
_entity.id
_entity.type
_entity.pdbx_description
1 polymer ?
#
loop_
_entity_poly.entity_id
_entity_poly.type
_entity_poly.pdbx_seq_one_letter_code
_entity_poly.pdbx_strand_id
1 'polypeptide(L)'
;MHADRALRPLAEFEKLVGDLYSWLAACFSTDQEASAAFAILAVEEAAHANLIEYQRRLVRQNPKEFGEVELDLGELFTSRAQVERFRAQQPPPTVEEALVFAFQIENSAAEFHFRHVLRQANPAIGQLLDSLGKADRQHLAHIMDLAAKRNVFLPA
;
A
#
# COMPACT_ATOMS: atom_id res chain seq x y z
N MET A 1 6.60 18.02 -11.86
CA MET A 1 5.52 18.22 -10.84
C MET A 1 6.16 18.48 -9.49
N HIS A 2 5.64 19.36 -8.62
CA HIS A 2 6.19 19.51 -7.26
C HIS A 2 5.99 18.24 -6.42
N ALA A 3 6.95 17.92 -5.55
CA ALA A 3 6.92 16.72 -4.70
C ALA A 3 5.66 16.62 -3.82
N ASP A 4 4.98 17.72 -3.47
CA ASP A 4 3.74 17.67 -2.69
C ASP A 4 2.58 17.06 -3.48
N ARG A 5 2.51 17.35 -4.78
CA ARG A 5 1.50 16.80 -5.69
C ARG A 5 1.76 15.33 -6.02
N ALA A 6 3.02 14.90 -5.91
CA ALA A 6 3.41 13.50 -6.01
C ALA A 6 2.99 12.69 -4.78
N LEU A 7 3.26 13.19 -3.57
CA LEU A 7 2.97 12.47 -2.33
C LEU A 7 1.47 12.23 -2.10
N ARG A 8 0.61 13.08 -2.69
CA ARG A 8 -0.84 12.96 -2.51
C ARG A 8 -1.42 11.65 -3.10
N PRO A 9 -1.24 11.33 -4.38
CA PRO A 9 -1.68 10.06 -4.95
C PRO A 9 -1.19 8.84 -4.16
N LEU A 10 0.05 8.88 -3.67
CA LEU A 10 0.61 7.79 -2.87
C LEU A 10 -0.13 7.65 -1.53
N ALA A 11 -0.33 8.74 -0.78
CA ALA A 11 -1.11 8.69 0.47
C ALA A 11 -2.57 8.23 0.25
N GLU A 12 -3.18 8.62 -0.87
CA GLU A 12 -4.51 8.17 -1.25
C GLU A 12 -4.55 6.68 -1.58
N PHE A 13 -3.47 6.14 -2.16
CA PHE A 13 -3.33 4.71 -2.45
C PHE A 13 -3.14 3.89 -1.18
N GLU A 14 -2.22 4.28 -0.29
CA GLU A 14 -2.03 3.60 1.01
C GLU A 14 -3.33 3.53 1.80
N LYS A 15 -4.08 4.63 1.83
CA LYS A 15 -5.39 4.66 2.46
C LYS A 15 -6.37 3.68 1.83
N LEU A 16 -6.38 3.58 0.49
CA LEU A 16 -7.25 2.66 -0.23
C LEU A 16 -6.89 1.19 0.08
N VAL A 17 -5.60 0.87 0.21
CA VAL A 17 -5.13 -0.48 0.60
C VAL A 17 -5.48 -0.77 2.06
N GLY A 18 -5.33 0.20 2.97
CA GLY A 18 -5.81 0.07 4.35
C GLY A 18 -7.33 -0.16 4.46
N ASP A 19 -8.11 0.53 3.63
CA ASP A 19 -9.56 0.33 3.52
C ASP A 19 -9.92 -1.06 2.95
N LEU A 20 -9.12 -1.57 2.00
CA LEU A 20 -9.24 -2.94 1.48
C LEU A 20 -9.02 -3.96 2.60
N TYR A 21 -7.93 -3.83 3.37
CA TYR A 21 -7.63 -4.75 4.46
C TYR A 21 -8.64 -4.68 5.59
N SER A 22 -9.14 -3.48 5.92
CA SER A 22 -10.24 -3.32 6.87
C SER A 22 -11.51 -4.05 6.40
N TRP A 23 -11.82 -3.97 5.11
CA TRP A 23 -12.95 -4.67 4.52
C TRP A 23 -12.76 -6.20 4.53
N LEU A 24 -11.57 -6.70 4.16
CA LEU A 24 -11.25 -8.14 4.23
C LEU A 24 -11.34 -8.67 5.66
N ALA A 25 -10.85 -7.93 6.65
CA ALA A 25 -10.98 -8.28 8.05
C ALA A 25 -12.45 -8.45 8.48
N ALA A 26 -13.36 -7.61 7.96
CA ALA A 26 -14.79 -7.73 8.19
C ALA A 26 -15.42 -8.93 7.45
N CYS A 27 -15.04 -9.16 6.18
CA CYS A 27 -15.49 -10.30 5.39
C CYS A 27 -15.17 -11.63 6.07
N PHE A 28 -14.01 -11.73 6.71
CA PHE A 28 -13.54 -12.93 7.39
C PHE A 28 -13.76 -12.90 8.90
N SER A 29 -14.72 -12.12 9.42
CA SER A 29 -14.96 -11.98 10.87
C SER A 29 -15.24 -13.28 11.62
N THR A 30 -15.63 -14.36 10.92
CA THR A 30 -15.82 -15.70 11.49
C THR A 30 -14.54 -16.56 11.46
N ASP A 31 -13.51 -16.13 10.74
CA ASP A 31 -12.17 -16.70 10.70
C ASP A 31 -11.20 -15.77 11.42
N GLN A 32 -11.00 -16.03 12.73
CA GLN A 32 -10.27 -15.12 13.60
C GLN A 32 -8.82 -14.87 13.15
N GLU A 33 -8.13 -15.87 12.59
CA GLU A 33 -6.74 -15.71 12.15
C GLU A 33 -6.68 -14.83 10.89
N ALA A 34 -7.53 -15.08 9.89
CA ALA A 34 -7.57 -14.26 8.68
C ALA A 34 -8.02 -12.83 9.00
N SER A 35 -9.07 -12.68 9.81
CA SER A 35 -9.57 -11.37 10.25
C SER A 35 -8.50 -10.56 10.97
N ALA A 36 -7.78 -11.17 11.92
CA ALA A 36 -6.72 -10.51 12.67
C ALA A 36 -5.54 -10.12 11.76
N ALA A 37 -5.13 -10.98 10.83
CA ALA A 37 -4.04 -10.68 9.91
C ALA A 37 -4.35 -9.46 9.04
N PHE A 38 -5.54 -9.41 8.43
CA PHE A 38 -5.93 -8.24 7.64
C PHE A 38 -6.18 -6.99 8.50
N ALA A 39 -6.65 -7.13 9.74
CA ALA A 39 -6.79 -5.98 10.64
C ALA A 39 -5.44 -5.35 11.00
N ILE A 40 -4.38 -6.16 11.16
CA ILE A 40 -3.01 -5.65 11.39
C ILE A 40 -2.53 -4.86 10.18
N LEU A 41 -2.61 -5.45 8.98
CA LEU A 41 -2.20 -4.78 7.75
C LEU A 41 -2.97 -3.45 7.55
N ALA A 42 -4.28 -3.44 7.83
CA ALA A 42 -5.08 -2.22 7.75
C ALA A 42 -4.56 -1.08 8.64
N VAL A 43 -4.10 -1.41 9.86
CA VAL A 43 -3.55 -0.43 10.80
C VAL A 43 -2.18 0.08 10.30
N GLU A 44 -1.36 -0.82 9.77
CA GLU A 44 -0.04 -0.49 9.21
C GLU A 44 -0.18 0.46 8.01
N GLU A 45 -1.09 0.18 7.08
CA GLU A 45 -1.32 1.07 5.92
C GLU A 45 -1.92 2.43 6.30
N ALA A 46 -2.79 2.46 7.32
CA ALA A 46 -3.27 3.73 7.86
C ALA A 46 -2.10 4.54 8.44
N ALA A 47 -1.11 3.90 9.06
CA ALA A 47 0.09 4.58 9.54
C ALA A 47 0.96 5.09 8.37
N HIS A 48 1.12 4.32 7.30
CA HIS A 48 1.80 4.75 6.08
C HIS A 48 1.17 6.00 5.47
N ALA A 49 -0.14 5.96 5.21
CA ALA A 49 -0.87 7.11 4.68
C ALA A 49 -0.68 8.38 5.52
N ASN A 50 -0.69 8.24 6.86
CA ASN A 50 -0.48 9.35 7.79
C ASN A 50 0.94 9.92 7.73
N LEU A 51 1.96 9.06 7.62
CA LEU A 51 3.36 9.47 7.49
C LEU A 51 3.59 10.23 6.18
N ILE A 52 3.02 9.75 5.08
CA ILE A 52 3.14 10.40 3.77
C ILE A 52 2.42 11.76 3.78
N GLU A 53 1.24 11.85 4.40
CA GLU A 53 0.51 13.11 4.53
C GLU A 53 1.23 14.11 5.45
N TYR A 54 1.91 13.63 6.50
CA TYR A 54 2.81 14.45 7.31
C TYR A 54 3.96 15.01 6.46
N GLN A 55 4.65 14.16 5.69
CA GLN A 55 5.73 14.60 4.81
C GLN A 55 5.24 15.60 3.75
N ARG A 56 4.06 15.36 3.17
CA ARG A 56 3.45 16.27 2.20
C ARG A 56 3.21 17.66 2.79
N ARG A 57 2.79 17.75 4.05
CA ARG A 57 2.65 19.02 4.78
C ARG A 57 3.99 19.74 4.94
N LEU A 58 5.06 19.00 5.26
CA LEU A 58 6.41 19.57 5.36
C LEU A 58 6.91 20.10 4.01
N VAL A 59 6.67 19.38 2.91
CA VAL A 59 7.02 19.84 1.55
C VAL A 59 6.33 21.15 1.21
N ARG A 60 5.03 21.25 1.51
CA ARG A 60 4.25 22.48 1.27
C ARG A 60 4.74 23.67 2.09
N GLN A 61 5.25 23.44 3.28
CA GLN A 61 5.81 24.49 4.14
C GLN A 61 7.19 24.96 3.67
N ASN A 62 7.98 24.08 3.04
CA ASN A 62 9.36 24.37 2.66
C ASN A 62 9.62 24.09 1.16
N PRO A 63 8.84 24.64 0.22
CA PRO A 63 8.85 24.21 -1.19
C PRO A 63 10.19 24.41 -1.91
N LYS A 64 11.05 25.32 -1.42
CA LYS A 64 12.39 25.56 -1.97
C LYS A 64 13.39 24.43 -1.68
N GLU A 65 13.10 23.60 -0.68
CA GLU A 65 13.94 22.46 -0.29
C GLU A 65 13.59 21.18 -1.07
N PHE A 66 12.58 21.22 -1.94
CA PHE A 66 12.09 20.06 -2.68
C PHE A 66 12.10 20.35 -4.19
N GLY A 67 12.75 19.45 -4.93
CA GLY A 67 12.85 19.55 -6.38
C GLY A 67 11.54 19.25 -7.11
N GLU A 68 11.57 19.46 -8.43
CA GLU A 68 10.55 18.88 -9.30
C GLU A 68 10.77 17.38 -9.47
N VAL A 69 9.66 16.68 -9.61
CA VAL A 69 9.59 15.23 -9.75
C VAL A 69 8.74 14.90 -10.98
N GLU A 70 9.24 14.00 -11.82
CA GLU A 70 8.51 13.44 -12.95
C GLU A 70 8.07 12.03 -12.57
N LEU A 71 6.76 11.81 -12.45
CA LEU A 71 6.18 10.55 -12.02
C LEU A 71 5.19 10.06 -13.05
N ASP A 72 5.34 8.80 -13.43
CA ASP A 72 4.28 8.07 -14.08
C ASP A 72 3.29 7.56 -13.02
N LEU A 73 2.07 8.08 -13.07
CA LEU A 73 0.97 7.69 -12.19
C LEU A 73 0.16 6.50 -12.76
N GLY A 74 0.47 6.05 -13.98
CA GLY A 74 -0.30 5.04 -14.70
C GLY A 74 -0.40 3.72 -13.94
N GLU A 75 0.71 3.25 -13.35
CA GLU A 75 0.71 2.02 -12.54
C GLU A 75 -0.12 2.19 -11.27
N LEU A 76 0.02 3.32 -10.58
CA LEU A 76 -0.74 3.62 -9.36
C LEU A 76 -2.25 3.66 -9.63
N PHE A 77 -2.67 4.29 -10.74
CA PHE A 77 -4.07 4.29 -11.16
C PHE A 77 -4.57 2.90 -11.57
N THR A 78 -3.70 2.08 -12.16
CA THR A 78 -4.02 0.69 -12.50
C THR A 78 -4.26 -0.13 -11.23
N SER A 79 -3.34 -0.05 -10.25
CA SER A 79 -3.47 -0.74 -8.95
C SER A 79 -4.71 -0.28 -8.20
N ARG A 80 -5.00 1.03 -8.19
CA ARG A 80 -6.23 1.57 -7.63
C ARG A 80 -7.48 0.95 -8.25
N ALA A 81 -7.55 0.90 -9.58
CA ALA A 81 -8.69 0.32 -10.27
C ALA A 81 -8.84 -1.19 -9.99
N GLN A 82 -7.73 -1.91 -9.79
CA GLN A 82 -7.75 -3.30 -9.36
C GLN A 82 -8.37 -3.46 -7.97
N VAL A 83 -7.95 -2.65 -6.98
CA VAL A 83 -8.51 -2.67 -5.62
C VAL A 83 -10.01 -2.36 -5.63
N GLU A 84 -10.42 -1.32 -6.35
CA GLU A 84 -11.82 -0.94 -6.47
C GLU A 84 -12.68 -2.05 -7.09
N ARG A 85 -12.17 -2.72 -8.15
CA ARG A 85 -12.85 -3.85 -8.79
C ARG A 85 -12.96 -5.05 -7.86
N PHE A 86 -11.89 -5.38 -7.14
CA PHE A 86 -11.86 -6.51 -6.22
C PHE A 86 -12.88 -6.32 -5.08
N ARG A 87 -12.94 -5.12 -4.49
CA ARG A 87 -13.92 -4.78 -3.46
C ARG A 87 -15.38 -4.79 -3.94
N ALA A 88 -15.60 -4.61 -5.24
CA ALA A 88 -16.93 -4.61 -5.84
C ALA A 88 -17.45 -6.02 -6.18
N GLN A 89 -16.64 -7.06 -6.00
CA GLN A 89 -17.01 -8.44 -6.32
C GLN A 89 -18.17 -8.93 -5.44
N GLN A 90 -19.06 -9.71 -6.05
CA GLN A 90 -20.09 -10.48 -5.35
C GLN A 90 -20.13 -11.91 -5.91
N PRO A 91 -20.13 -12.94 -5.05
CA PRO A 91 -20.03 -12.89 -3.57
C PRO A 91 -18.69 -12.30 -3.08
N PRO A 92 -18.56 -11.97 -1.78
CA PRO A 92 -17.27 -11.60 -1.19
C PRO A 92 -16.20 -12.69 -1.45
N PRO A 93 -14.92 -12.33 -1.50
CA PRO A 93 -13.85 -13.25 -1.84
C PRO A 93 -13.67 -14.32 -0.77
N THR A 94 -13.16 -15.47 -1.19
CA THR A 94 -12.58 -16.48 -0.30
C THR A 94 -11.26 -15.99 0.30
N VAL A 95 -10.80 -16.64 1.38
CA VAL A 95 -9.49 -16.32 1.98
C VAL A 95 -8.35 -16.54 0.97
N GLU A 96 -8.43 -17.57 0.14
CA GLU A 96 -7.45 -17.83 -0.92
C GLU A 96 -7.38 -16.67 -1.93
N GLU A 97 -8.53 -16.25 -2.46
CA GLU A 97 -8.59 -15.12 -3.41
C GLU A 97 -8.09 -13.82 -2.77
N ALA A 98 -8.41 -13.57 -1.49
CA ALA A 98 -7.94 -12.41 -0.76
C ALA A 98 -6.42 -12.42 -0.54
N LEU A 99 -5.82 -13.57 -0.22
CA LEU A 99 -4.38 -13.70 -0.05
C LEU A 99 -3.63 -13.52 -1.37
N VAL A 100 -4.12 -14.11 -2.45
CA VAL A 100 -3.55 -13.92 -3.79
C VAL A 100 -3.63 -12.45 -4.20
N PHE A 101 -4.77 -11.80 -3.96
CA PHE A 101 -4.94 -10.38 -4.29
C PHE A 101 -4.04 -9.47 -3.44
N ALA A 102 -3.99 -9.68 -2.12
CA ALA A 102 -3.12 -8.94 -1.22
C ALA A 102 -1.65 -9.08 -1.64
N PHE A 103 -1.20 -10.30 -1.96
CA PHE A 103 0.15 -10.54 -2.46
C PHE A 103 0.45 -9.76 -3.75
N GLN A 104 -0.50 -9.71 -4.70
CA GLN A 104 -0.33 -8.95 -5.94
C GLN A 104 -0.24 -7.44 -5.71
N ILE A 105 -1.01 -6.89 -4.78
CA ILE A 105 -0.98 -5.47 -4.44
C ILE A 105 0.35 -5.10 -3.80
N GLU A 106 0.76 -5.84 -2.77
CA GLU A 106 2.01 -5.62 -2.02
C GLU A 106 3.27 -5.85 -2.87
N ASN A 107 3.19 -6.74 -3.86
CA ASN A 107 4.28 -7.01 -4.79
C ASN A 107 4.23 -6.12 -6.05
N SER A 108 3.30 -5.17 -6.13
CA SER A 108 3.17 -4.32 -7.31
C SER A 108 4.33 -3.34 -7.44
N ALA A 109 4.86 -3.18 -8.66
CA ALA A 109 5.96 -2.27 -8.94
C ALA A 109 5.58 -0.79 -8.78
N ALA A 110 4.28 -0.49 -8.75
CA ALA A 110 3.73 0.86 -8.69
C ALA A 110 4.34 1.67 -7.55
N GLU A 111 4.41 1.08 -6.35
CA GLU A 111 4.91 1.79 -5.19
C GLU A 111 6.43 1.90 -5.17
N PHE A 112 7.12 0.86 -5.62
CA PHE A 112 8.58 0.86 -5.73
C PHE A 112 9.06 1.96 -6.68
N HIS A 113 8.46 2.09 -7.86
CA HIS A 113 8.82 3.13 -8.83
C HIS A 113 8.53 4.53 -8.27
N PHE A 114 7.38 4.69 -7.60
CA PHE A 114 6.98 5.95 -6.99
C PHE A 114 7.98 6.41 -5.91
N ARG A 115 8.39 5.49 -5.05
CA ARG A 115 9.37 5.71 -4.00
C ARG A 115 10.77 5.98 -4.56
N HIS A 116 11.19 5.25 -5.60
CA HIS A 116 12.50 5.47 -6.21
C HIS A 116 12.65 6.90 -6.73
N VAL A 117 11.62 7.39 -7.42
CA VAL A 117 11.60 8.73 -8.00
C VAL A 117 11.52 9.82 -6.92
N LEU A 118 10.68 9.64 -5.90
CA LEU A 118 10.57 10.59 -4.79
C LEU A 118 11.84 10.70 -3.95
N ARG A 119 12.63 9.62 -3.83
CA ARG A 119 13.93 9.64 -3.15
C ARG A 119 14.91 10.62 -3.79
N GLN A 120 14.84 10.80 -5.11
CA GLN A 120 15.72 11.71 -5.83
C GLN A 120 15.38 13.19 -5.58
N ALA A 121 14.16 13.48 -5.08
CA ALA A 121 13.69 14.83 -4.86
C ALA A 121 14.22 15.49 -3.58
N ASN A 122 14.43 14.70 -2.51
CA ASN A 122 14.96 15.18 -1.23
C ASN A 122 15.41 14.01 -0.30
N PRO A 123 16.57 14.09 0.38
CA PRO A 123 17.07 13.05 1.29
C PRO A 123 16.14 12.68 2.46
N ALA A 124 15.42 13.65 3.03
CA ALA A 124 14.47 13.40 4.12
C ALA A 124 13.26 12.57 3.65
N ILE A 125 12.81 12.80 2.41
CA ILE A 125 11.81 11.93 1.78
C ILE A 125 12.43 10.53 1.57
N GLY A 126 13.69 10.44 1.15
CA GLY A 126 14.40 9.18 1.00
C GLY A 126 14.32 8.26 2.22
N GLN A 127 14.54 8.79 3.43
CA GLN A 127 14.48 8.01 4.70
C GLN A 127 13.07 7.50 5.03
N LEU A 128 12.05 8.32 4.77
CA LEU A 128 10.66 7.90 4.91
C LEU A 128 10.37 6.72 3.97
N LEU A 129 10.74 6.84 2.71
CA LEU A 129 10.46 5.82 1.69
C LEU A 129 11.23 4.52 1.93
N ASP A 130 12.43 4.60 2.52
CA ASP A 130 13.16 3.40 2.99
C ASP A 130 12.44 2.68 4.13
N SER A 131 11.80 3.44 5.03
CA SER A 131 11.03 2.87 6.13
C SER A 131 9.75 2.20 5.63
N LEU A 132 9.03 2.87 4.74
CA LEU A 132 7.86 2.30 4.07
C LEU A 132 8.25 1.02 3.28
N GLY A 133 9.35 1.06 2.52
CA GLY A 133 9.84 -0.13 1.79
C GLY A 133 10.24 -1.31 2.67
N LYS A 134 10.56 -1.09 3.95
CA LYS A 134 10.77 -2.20 4.90
C LYS A 134 9.44 -2.77 5.39
N ALA A 135 8.42 -1.94 5.57
CA ALA A 135 7.11 -2.34 6.03
C ALA A 135 6.39 -3.20 4.98
N ASP A 136 6.37 -2.82 3.69
CA ASP A 136 5.74 -3.67 2.66
C ASP A 136 6.36 -5.06 2.57
N ARG A 137 7.68 -5.17 2.76
CA ARG A 137 8.35 -6.47 2.82
C ARG A 137 7.89 -7.30 4.01
N GLN A 138 7.53 -6.65 5.11
CA GLN A 138 6.93 -7.32 6.27
C GLN A 138 5.48 -7.71 5.97
N HIS A 139 4.71 -6.87 5.27
CA HIS A 139 3.37 -7.21 4.82
C HIS A 139 3.39 -8.46 3.93
N LEU A 140 4.27 -8.47 2.92
CA LEU A 140 4.50 -9.64 2.05
C LEU A 140 4.84 -10.88 2.85
N ALA A 141 5.76 -10.77 3.82
CA ALA A 141 6.11 -11.90 4.67
C ALA A 141 4.91 -12.41 5.49
N HIS A 142 4.11 -11.52 6.06
CA HIS A 142 2.89 -11.89 6.79
C HIS A 142 1.86 -12.58 5.90
N ILE A 143 1.66 -12.09 4.67
CA ILE A 143 0.74 -12.70 3.68
C ILE A 143 1.24 -14.08 3.27
N MET A 144 2.54 -14.22 2.99
CA MET A 144 3.16 -15.50 2.62
C MET A 144 3.06 -16.52 3.76
N ASP A 145 3.30 -16.10 5.00
CA ASP A 145 3.19 -16.95 6.18
C ASP A 145 1.74 -17.45 6.37
N LEU A 146 0.76 -16.56 6.22
CA LEU A 146 -0.66 -16.94 6.31
C LEU A 146 -1.05 -17.87 5.16
N ALA A 147 -0.62 -17.59 3.93
CA ALA A 147 -0.87 -18.47 2.78
C ALA A 147 -0.28 -19.86 2.98
N ALA A 148 0.95 -19.96 3.48
CA ALA A 148 1.60 -21.23 3.79
C ALA A 148 0.82 -22.05 4.84
N LYS A 149 0.37 -21.41 5.92
CA LYS A 149 -0.47 -22.07 6.95
C LYS A 149 -1.79 -22.58 6.39
N ARG A 150 -2.34 -21.92 5.37
CA ARG A 150 -3.61 -22.25 4.73
C ARG A 150 -3.48 -23.13 3.49
N ASN A 151 -2.26 -23.54 3.13
CA ASN A 151 -1.95 -24.27 1.89
C ASN A 151 -2.44 -23.54 0.62
N VAL A 152 -2.38 -22.21 0.62
CA VAL A 152 -2.70 -21.37 -0.53
C VAL A 152 -1.45 -21.16 -1.37
N PHE A 153 -1.56 -21.38 -2.68
CA PHE A 153 -0.46 -21.15 -3.62
C PHE A 153 -0.49 -19.69 -4.11
N LEU A 154 0.54 -18.93 -3.74
CA LEU A 154 0.72 -17.56 -4.24
C LEU A 154 1.44 -17.57 -5.59
N PRO A 155 1.06 -16.70 -6.54
CA PRO A 155 1.73 -16.59 -7.83
C PRO A 155 3.19 -16.16 -7.64
N ALA A 156 4.07 -16.66 -8.51
CA ALA A 156 5.50 -16.32 -8.53
C ALA A 156 5.76 -14.91 -9.08
#